data_AF-A0AAQ0ZLS3-F1
#
_entry.id   AF-A0AAQ0ZLS3-F1
#
_cell.length_a   1.000
_cell.length_b   1.000
_cell.length_c   1.000
_cell.angle_alpha   90.00
_cell.angle_beta   90.00
_cell.angle_gamma   90.00
#
_symmetry.space_group_name_H-M   'P 1'
#
loop_
_entity.id
_entity.type
_entity.pdbx_description
1 polymer ?
#
loop_
_entity_poly.entity_id
_entity_poly.type
_entity_poly.pdbx_seq_one_letter_code
_entity_poly.pdbx_strand_id
1 'polypeptide(L)'
;MNDEIQTEQLDQNVMNTLRDKDHSTLASHVDTLSFSHNEIIELLAQYLALGEQDDDERFDTWFDNLTKEQHTVVKTFEVYRGHYEHLD
;
A
#
# COMPACT_ATOMS: atom_id res chain seq x y z
N MET A 1 13.97 -22.95 -4.50
CA MET A 1 12.90 -23.13 -3.49
C MET A 1 13.23 -22.32 -2.23
N ASN A 2 13.55 -21.02 -2.36
CA ASN A 2 13.90 -20.15 -1.22
C ASN A 2 13.22 -18.77 -1.28
N ASP A 3 12.65 -18.37 -2.43
CA ASP A 3 11.98 -17.08 -2.60
C ASP A 3 10.53 -17.08 -2.09
N GLU A 4 9.81 -18.21 -2.20
CA GLU A 4 8.42 -18.33 -1.72
C GLU A 4 8.33 -18.18 -0.19
N ILE A 5 9.28 -18.80 0.54
CA ILE A 5 9.33 -18.75 2.01
C ILE A 5 9.60 -17.33 2.52
N GLN A 6 10.42 -16.54 1.80
CA GLN A 6 10.70 -15.16 2.18
C GLN A 6 9.51 -14.23 1.92
N THR A 7 8.75 -14.50 0.85
CA THR A 7 7.56 -13.72 0.50
C THR A 7 6.43 -14.00 1.50
N GLU A 8 6.17 -15.27 1.83
CA GLU A 8 5.16 -15.65 2.84
C GLU A 8 5.50 -15.14 4.25
N GLN A 9 6.78 -15.13 4.64
CA GLN A 9 7.20 -14.58 5.93
C GLN A 9 7.10 -13.06 5.97
N LEU A 10 7.38 -12.38 4.85
CA LEU A 10 7.17 -10.94 4.71
C LEU A 10 5.67 -10.62 4.83
N ASP A 11 4.82 -11.35 4.11
CA ASP A 11 3.36 -11.19 4.15
C ASP A 11 2.80 -11.44 5.55
N GLN A 12 3.28 -12.47 6.27
CA GLN A 12 2.83 -12.75 7.63
C GLN A 12 3.29 -11.68 8.65
N ASN A 13 4.50 -11.14 8.48
CA ASN A 13 5.00 -10.06 9.34
C ASN A 13 4.29 -8.73 9.04
N VAL A 14 3.97 -8.45 7.78
CA VAL A 14 3.10 -7.34 7.40
C VAL A 14 1.76 -7.52 8.09
N MET A 15 1.09 -8.66 7.93
CA MET A 15 -0.21 -8.94 8.57
C MET A 15 -0.19 -8.84 10.11
N ASN A 16 0.92 -9.20 10.76
CA ASN A 16 1.08 -9.01 12.20
C ASN A 16 1.26 -7.53 12.58
N THR A 17 1.98 -6.77 11.77
CA THR A 17 2.15 -5.31 11.93
C THR A 17 0.85 -4.55 11.64
N LEU A 18 0.00 -5.08 10.75
CA LEU A 18 -1.36 -4.57 10.50
C LEU A 18 -2.29 -4.76 11.70
N ARG A 19 -2.04 -5.80 12.52
CA ARG A 19 -2.85 -6.13 13.69
C ARG A 19 -2.47 -5.30 14.92
N ASP A 20 -1.22 -4.87 15.02
CA ASP A 20 -0.78 -3.97 16.07
C ASP A 20 -1.01 -2.52 15.64
N LYS A 21 -1.55 -1.68 16.53
CA LYS A 21 -1.74 -0.23 16.31
C LYS A 21 -0.42 0.55 16.18
N ASP A 22 0.70 -0.15 16.03
CA ASP A 22 2.03 0.40 15.89
C ASP A 22 2.41 0.43 14.41
N HIS A 23 2.06 1.53 13.76
CA HIS A 23 2.38 1.75 12.35
C HIS A 23 3.82 2.25 12.12
N SER A 24 4.68 2.24 13.14
CA SER A 24 6.06 2.75 13.05
C SER A 24 6.89 2.05 11.97
N THR A 25 6.72 0.74 11.80
CA THR A 25 7.40 -0.04 10.75
C THR A 25 6.95 0.35 9.34
N LEU A 26 5.66 0.63 9.16
CA LEU A 26 5.08 1.07 7.88
C LEU A 26 5.51 2.50 7.54
N ALA A 27 5.44 3.40 8.53
CA ALA A 27 5.94 4.76 8.39
C ALA A 27 7.42 4.78 8.02
N SER A 28 8.24 3.97 8.69
CA SER A 28 9.66 3.85 8.38
C SER A 28 9.93 3.31 6.97
N HIS A 29 9.09 2.42 6.44
CA HIS A 29 9.26 1.96 5.05
C HIS A 29 8.99 3.08 4.06
N VAL A 30 7.90 3.84 4.25
CA VAL A 30 7.55 4.96 3.37
C VAL A 30 8.56 6.10 3.47
N ASP A 31 9.03 6.43 4.67
CA ASP A 31 10.00 7.51 4.92
C ASP A 31 11.37 7.27 4.24
N THR A 32 11.69 6.01 3.92
CA THR A 32 12.92 5.65 3.21
C THR A 32 12.80 5.71 1.68
N LEU A 33 11.58 5.87 1.15
CA LEU A 33 11.35 5.94 -0.28
C LEU A 33 11.74 7.32 -0.82
N SER A 34 12.41 7.33 -1.97
CA SER A 34 12.81 8.57 -2.64
C SER A 34 11.67 9.16 -3.48
N PHE A 35 10.52 9.39 -2.87
CA PHE A 35 9.40 10.09 -3.51
C PHE A 35 9.32 11.55 -3.05
N SER A 36 9.00 12.44 -3.98
CA SER A 36 8.50 13.76 -3.60
C SER A 36 7.08 13.64 -3.04
N HIS A 37 6.73 14.54 -2.14
CA HIS A 37 5.35 14.61 -1.62
C HIS A 37 4.31 14.73 -2.74
N ASN A 38 4.64 15.42 -3.84
CA ASN A 38 3.74 15.59 -4.98
C ASN A 38 3.47 14.25 -5.70
N GLU A 39 4.49 13.42 -5.89
CA GLU A 39 4.33 12.10 -6.50
C GLU A 39 3.44 11.18 -5.66
N ILE A 40 3.57 11.25 -4.32
CA ILE A 40 2.70 10.50 -3.40
C ILE A 40 1.25 11.01 -3.51
N ILE A 41 1.05 12.33 -3.50
CA ILE A 41 -0.29 12.92 -3.62
C ILE A 41 -0.96 12.53 -4.94
N GLU A 42 -0.24 12.61 -6.06
CA GLU A 42 -0.75 12.25 -7.38
C GLU A 42 -1.09 10.75 -7.49
N LEU A 43 -0.26 9.89 -6.89
CA LEU A 43 -0.49 8.45 -6.85
C LEU A 43 -1.76 8.10 -6.06
N LEU A 44 -1.92 8.68 -4.87
CA LEU A 44 -3.09 8.42 -4.02
C LEU A 44 -4.37 9.02 -4.62
N ALA A 45 -4.29 10.16 -5.31
CA ALA A 45 -5.42 10.73 -6.04
C ALA A 45 -5.87 9.82 -7.18
N GLN A 46 -4.93 9.25 -7.94
CA GLN A 46 -5.24 8.27 -9.01
C GLN A 46 -5.87 7.00 -8.45
N TYR A 47 -5.31 6.45 -7.36
CA TYR A 47 -5.84 5.29 -6.67
C TYR A 47 -7.33 5.48 -6.31
N LEU A 48 -7.66 6.58 -5.63
CA LEU A 48 -9.04 6.85 -5.21
C LEU A 48 -9.97 7.07 -6.41
N ALA A 49 -9.53 7.88 -7.40
CA ALA A 49 -10.35 8.19 -8.56
C ALA A 49 -10.62 6.98 -9.47
N LEU A 50 -9.68 6.01 -9.52
CA LEU A 50 -9.87 4.76 -10.26
C LEU A 50 -10.70 3.74 -9.47
N GLY A 51 -10.51 3.63 -8.15
CA GLY A 51 -11.28 2.71 -7.32
C GLY A 51 -12.75 3.09 -7.15
N GLU A 52 -13.13 4.34 -7.41
CA GLU A 52 -14.53 4.78 -7.47
C GLU A 52 -15.22 4.46 -8.82
N GLN A 53 -14.48 3.99 -9.82
CA GLN A 53 -15.03 3.61 -11.12
C GLN A 53 -15.42 2.13 -11.11
N ASP A 54 -16.58 1.78 -11.69
CA ASP A 54 -16.99 0.40 -11.94
C ASP A 54 -16.24 -0.21 -13.16
N ASP A 55 -14.92 -0.02 -13.22
CA ASP A 55 -14.03 -0.48 -14.30
C ASP A 55 -12.79 -1.16 -13.71
N ASP A 56 -13.03 -2.39 -13.21
CA ASP A 56 -12.01 -3.20 -12.54
C ASP A 56 -10.81 -3.50 -13.44
N GLU A 57 -11.02 -3.73 -14.75
CA GLU A 57 -9.94 -4.03 -15.70
C GLU A 57 -8.97 -2.85 -15.84
N ARG A 58 -9.50 -1.62 -15.83
CA ARG A 58 -8.69 -0.41 -15.86
C ARG A 58 -7.94 -0.20 -14.55
N PHE A 59 -8.59 -0.45 -13.41
CA PHE A 59 -7.93 -0.37 -12.11
C PHE A 59 -6.79 -1.39 -12.01
N ASP A 60 -7.04 -2.65 -12.33
CA ASP A 60 -6.07 -3.74 -12.29
C ASP A 60 -4.88 -3.45 -13.20
N THR A 61 -5.14 -3.00 -14.44
CA THR A 61 -4.08 -2.63 -15.38
C THR A 61 -3.21 -1.49 -14.83
N TRP A 62 -3.82 -0.47 -14.22
CA TRP A 62 -3.04 0.62 -13.61
C TRP A 62 -2.23 0.13 -12.41
N PHE A 63 -2.85 -0.69 -11.55
CA PHE A 63 -2.22 -1.20 -10.35
C PHE A 63 -1.03 -2.11 -10.68
N ASP A 64 -1.18 -3.05 -11.63
CA ASP A 64 -0.13 -3.98 -12.06
C ASP A 64 1.09 -3.27 -12.69
N ASN A 65 0.92 -2.04 -13.18
CA ASN A 65 1.99 -1.24 -13.76
C ASN A 65 2.73 -0.35 -12.74
N LEU A 66 2.33 -0.36 -11.47
CA LEU A 66 3.01 0.40 -10.43
C LEU A 66 4.41 -0.18 -10.14
N THR A 67 5.34 0.69 -9.79
CA THR A 67 6.63 0.23 -9.26
C THR A 67 6.44 -0.42 -7.88
N LYS A 68 7.41 -1.22 -7.45
CA LYS A 68 7.40 -1.82 -6.10
C LYS A 68 7.20 -0.78 -5.01
N GLU A 69 7.86 0.37 -5.14
CA GLU A 69 7.80 1.47 -4.17
C GLU A 69 6.42 2.14 -4.18
N GLN A 70 5.81 2.34 -5.36
CA GLN A 70 4.44 2.85 -5.48
C GLN A 70 3.41 1.89 -4.87
N HIS A 71 3.56 0.57 -5.11
CA HIS A 71 2.74 -0.43 -4.43
C HIS A 71 2.87 -0.36 -2.91
N THR A 72 4.09 -0.17 -2.38
CA THR A 72 4.31 0.00 -0.94
C THR A 72 3.53 1.19 -0.40
N VAL A 73 3.55 2.33 -1.09
CA VAL A 73 2.79 3.53 -0.71
C VAL A 73 1.29 3.26 -0.70
N VAL A 74 0.74 2.70 -1.79
CA VAL A 74 -0.71 2.43 -1.92
C VAL A 74 -1.19 1.44 -0.86
N LYS A 75 -0.49 0.31 -0.68
CA LYS A 75 -0.86 -0.69 0.34
C LYS A 75 -0.77 -0.12 1.75
N THR A 76 0.24 0.69 2.02
CA THR A 76 0.36 1.37 3.33
C THR A 76 -0.79 2.34 3.54
N PHE A 77 -1.17 3.10 2.50
CA PHE A 77 -2.33 3.97 2.55
C PHE A 77 -3.64 3.21 2.82
N GLU A 78 -3.90 2.09 2.14
CA GLU A 78 -5.09 1.25 2.35
C GLU A 78 -5.20 0.77 3.80
N VAL A 79 -4.06 0.39 4.39
CA VAL A 79 -3.97 -0.03 5.78
C VAL A 79 -4.36 1.10 6.73
N TYR A 80 -3.77 2.29 6.55
CA TYR A 80 -4.11 3.46 7.37
C TYR A 80 -5.58 3.84 7.17
N ARG A 81 -6.06 3.87 5.92
CA ARG A 81 -7.44 4.19 5.58
C ARG A 81 -8.41 3.23 6.27
N GLY A 82 -8.16 1.92 6.16
CA GLY A 82 -8.94 0.90 6.87
C GLY A 82 -8.91 1.09 8.38
N HIS A 83 -7.77 1.46 8.97
CA HIS A 83 -7.71 1.79 10.40
C HIS A 83 -8.68 2.93 10.77
N TYR A 84 -8.71 4.01 9.99
CA TYR A 84 -9.58 5.16 10.26
C TYR A 84 -11.06 4.94 9.90
N GLU A 85 -11.37 4.11 8.91
CA GLU A 85 -12.75 3.74 8.53
C GLU A 85 -13.44 2.90 9.62
N HIS A 86 -12.69 2.19 10.45
CA HIS A 86 -13.21 1.40 11.58
C HIS A 86 -13.20 2.17 12.92
N LEU A 87 -12.92 3.48 12.93
CA LEU A 87 -12.97 4.32 14.14
C LEU A 87 -14.36 4.90 14.44
N ASP A 88 -15.42 4.42 13.77
CA ASP A 88 -16.81 4.71 14.13
C ASP A 88 -17.22 4.08 15.49
#